data_AF-A0A401RGD4-F1
#
_entry.id   AF-A0A401RGD4-F1
#
_cell.length_a   1.000
_cell.length_b   1.000
_cell.length_c   1.000
_cell.angle_alpha   90.00
_cell.angle_beta   90.00
_cell.angle_gamma   90.00
#
_symmetry.space_group_name_H-M   'P 1'
#
loop_
_entity.id
_entity.type
_entity.pdbx_description
1 polymer ?
#
loop_
_entity_poly.entity_id
_entity_poly.type
_entity_poly.pdbx_seq_one_letter_code
_entity_poly.pdbx_strand_id
1 'polypeptide(L)'
;IFSKYCSPSDIRELLCSTTGLARSSAITLLDSDNAIISIDPTMPTNTASSPYRVVALTGAQLSEKDEIFQNVLAQVAEQFSRAFKINELKSEVTNRLSVLEKRVE
;
A
#
# COMPACT_ATOMS: atom_id res chain seq x y z
N ILE A 1 0.66 13.76 22.47
CA ILE A 1 0.14 14.30 21.19
C ILE A 1 1.34 14.81 20.41
N PHE A 2 1.57 14.32 19.19
CA PHE A 2 2.68 14.76 18.35
C PHE A 2 2.40 16.12 17.74
N SER A 3 3.45 16.91 17.52
CA SER A 3 3.34 18.18 16.79
C SER A 3 3.06 17.91 15.31
N LYS A 4 2.37 18.84 14.63
CA LYS A 4 2.21 18.80 13.17
C LYS A 4 3.52 18.87 12.38
N TYR A 5 4.61 19.27 13.04
CA TYR A 5 5.96 19.32 12.46
C TYR A 5 6.77 18.05 12.72
N CYS A 6 6.25 17.09 13.49
CA CYS A 6 6.93 15.80 13.68
C CYS A 6 6.85 15.01 12.39
N SER A 7 8.00 14.57 11.88
CA SER A 7 8.04 13.64 10.76
C SER A 7 7.75 12.21 11.25
N PRO A 8 7.26 11.32 10.37
CA PRO A 8 7.17 9.88 10.64
C PRO A 8 8.49 9.28 11.18
N SER A 9 9.63 9.78 10.71
CA SER A 9 10.96 9.35 11.17
C SER A 9 11.22 9.73 12.62
N ASP A 10 10.86 10.95 13.03
CA ASP A 10 11.03 11.40 14.42
C ASP A 10 10.15 10.58 15.37
N ILE A 11 8.92 10.28 14.95
CA ILE A 11 7.99 9.44 15.72
C ILE A 11 8.55 8.03 15.85
N ARG A 12 9.05 7.44 14.75
CA ARG A 12 9.67 6.11 14.76
C ARG A 12 10.89 6.06 15.66
N GLU A 13 11.78 7.06 15.58
CA GLU A 13 12.98 7.14 16.42
C GLU A 13 12.62 7.21 17.90
N LEU A 14 11.59 8.00 18.26
CA LEU A 14 11.09 8.07 19.63
C LEU A 14 10.57 6.71 20.10
N LEU A 15 9.74 6.04 19.29
CA LEU A 15 9.18 4.73 19.61
C LEU A 15 10.27 3.66 19.78
N CYS A 16 11.31 3.67 18.93
CA CYS A 16 12.45 2.77 19.10
C CYS A 16 13.21 3.08 20.39
N SER A 17 13.43 4.37 20.68
CA SER A 17 14.18 4.81 21.87
C SER A 17 13.47 4.42 23.17
N THR A 18 12.14 4.52 23.23
CA THR A 18 11.36 4.17 24.43
C THR A 18 11.22 2.67 24.64
N THR A 19 11.31 1.88 23.57
CA THR A 19 11.21 0.41 23.62
C THR A 19 12.56 -0.30 23.74
N GLY A 20 13.67 0.45 23.70
CA GLY A 20 15.02 -0.11 23.75
C GLY A 20 15.48 -0.76 22.44
N LEU A 21 14.79 -0.50 21.33
CA LEU A 21 15.17 -0.99 20.01
C LEU A 21 16.22 -0.08 19.38
N ALA A 22 17.06 -0.63 18.49
CA ALA A 22 17.98 0.18 17.70
C ALA A 22 17.20 1.17 16.83
N ARG A 23 17.69 2.41 16.66
CA ARG A 23 17.00 3.46 15.87
C ARG A 23 16.74 3.08 14.41
N SER A 24 17.57 2.19 13.86
CA SER A 24 17.45 1.65 12.51
C SER A 24 16.52 0.44 12.41
N SER A 25 15.94 -0.03 13.53
CA SER A 25 15.04 -1.18 13.52
C SER A 25 13.76 -0.83 12.77
N ALA A 26 13.36 -1.73 11.87
CA ALA A 26 12.02 -1.67 11.30
C ALA A 26 11.02 -2.08 12.38
N ILE A 27 9.98 -1.26 12.58
CA ILE A 27 8.94 -1.50 13.58
C ILE A 27 7.56 -1.31 12.95
N THR A 28 6.58 -2.02 13.49
CA THR A 28 5.15 -1.79 13.22
C THR A 28 4.42 -1.55 14.53
N LEU A 29 3.32 -0.81 14.47
CA LEU A 29 2.42 -0.62 15.59
C LEU A 29 1.17 -1.46 15.37
N LEU A 30 0.74 -2.14 16.42
CA LEU A 30 -0.49 -2.91 16.46
C LEU A 30 -1.40 -2.38 17.57
N ASP A 31 -2.70 -2.36 17.33
CA ASP A 31 -3.70 -2.15 18.38
C ASP A 31 -4.07 -3.46 19.11
N SER A 32 -5.12 -3.41 19.92
CA SER A 32 -5.66 -4.58 20.63
C SER A 32 -6.21 -5.67 19.72
N ASP A 33 -6.67 -5.31 18.52
CA ASP A 33 -7.24 -6.21 17.51
C ASP A 33 -6.18 -6.72 16.51
N ASN A 34 -4.89 -6.44 16.78
CA ASN A 34 -3.76 -6.67 15.88
C ASN A 34 -3.88 -5.94 14.53
N ALA A 35 -4.65 -4.86 14.44
CA ALA A 35 -4.67 -4.01 13.27
C ALA A 35 -3.40 -3.16 13.21
N ILE A 36 -2.85 -2.98 12.00
CA ILE A 36 -1.66 -2.17 11.78
C ILE A 36 -2.05 -0.70 11.88
N ILE A 37 -1.39 0.01 12.78
CA ILE A 37 -1.50 1.46 12.93
C ILE A 37 -0.33 2.11 12.19
N SER A 38 -0.63 3.09 11.34
CA SER A 38 0.40 3.87 10.63
C SER A 38 1.27 4.64 11.63
N ILE A 39 2.52 4.95 11.26
CA ILE A 39 3.43 5.76 12.09
C ILE A 39 3.51 7.15 11.49
N ASP A 40 2.60 8.04 11.89
CA ASP A 40 2.53 9.41 11.40
C ASP A 40 1.75 10.30 12.39
N PRO A 41 1.79 11.64 12.24
CA PRO A 41 1.12 12.54 13.18
C PRO A 41 -0.41 12.39 13.27
N THR A 42 -1.05 11.71 12.31
CA THR A 42 -2.51 11.44 12.29
C THR A 42 -2.90 10.14 12.99
N MET A 43 -1.92 9.45 13.59
CA MET A 43 -2.16 8.29 14.43
C MET A 43 -3.30 8.51 15.44
N PRO A 44 -4.17 7.50 15.64
CA PRO A 44 -5.18 7.59 16.68
C PRO A 44 -4.55 7.75 18.08
N THR A 45 -5.36 8.18 19.04
CA THR A 45 -4.87 8.41 20.39
C THR A 45 -4.56 7.09 21.08
N ASN A 46 -3.29 6.89 21.43
CA ASN A 46 -2.87 5.81 22.31
C ASN A 46 -3.36 6.09 23.74
N THR A 47 -4.21 5.24 24.31
CA THR A 47 -4.75 5.41 25.66
C THR A 47 -4.35 4.23 26.56
N ALA A 48 -4.39 4.42 27.88
CA ALA A 48 -4.11 3.35 28.83
C ALA A 48 -5.06 2.15 28.70
N SER A 49 -6.31 2.38 28.26
CA SER A 49 -7.30 1.34 28.01
C SER A 49 -7.13 0.62 26.67
N SER A 50 -6.43 1.21 25.70
CA SER A 50 -6.21 0.66 24.36
C SER A 50 -4.78 0.93 23.90
N PRO A 51 -3.77 0.32 24.55
CA PRO A 51 -2.37 0.63 24.27
C PRO A 51 -1.91 0.03 22.94
N TYR A 52 -1.08 0.77 22.20
CA TYR A 52 -0.35 0.21 21.07
C TYR A 52 0.76 -0.73 21.53
N ARG A 53 0.96 -1.77 20.73
CA ARG A 53 2.10 -2.68 20.84
C ARG A 53 3.09 -2.38 19.72
N VAL A 54 4.33 -2.12 20.11
CA VAL A 54 5.44 -1.96 19.17
C VAL A 54 6.03 -3.34 18.88
N VAL A 55 6.08 -3.71 17.61
CA VAL A 55 6.64 -4.99 17.16
C VAL A 55 7.80 -4.73 16.22
N ALA A 56 8.98 -5.27 16.56
CA ALA A 56 10.14 -5.23 15.68
C ALA A 56 9.92 -6.19 14.50
N LEU A 57 10.16 -5.70 13.29
CA LEU A 57 10.08 -6.49 12.06
C LEU A 57 11.46 -7.07 11.75
N THR A 58 11.50 -8.36 11.43
CA THR A 58 12.70 -8.99 10.87
C THR A 58 12.75 -8.77 9.36
N GLY A 59 13.94 -8.83 8.76
CA GLY A 59 14.11 -8.62 7.32
C GLY A 59 13.22 -9.53 6.44
N ALA A 60 12.91 -10.74 6.92
CA ALA A 60 12.00 -11.67 6.22
C ALA A 60 10.54 -11.16 6.16
N GLN A 61 10.04 -10.53 7.22
CA GLN A 61 8.67 -9.99 7.27
C GLN A 61 8.47 -8.76 6.37
N LEU A 62 9.54 -8.01 6.11
CA LEU A 62 9.49 -6.90 5.16
C LEU A 62 9.35 -7.41 3.73
N SER A 63 10.12 -8.45 3.36
CA SER A 63 10.06 -9.07 2.02
C SER A 63 8.68 -9.64 1.73
N GLU A 64 8.07 -10.38 2.67
CA GLU A 64 6.76 -11.01 2.46
C GLU A 64 5.65 -9.96 2.20
N LYS A 65 5.65 -8.86 2.96
CA LYS A 65 4.68 -7.77 2.75
C LYS A 65 4.90 -7.09 1.40
N ASP A 66 6.14 -6.77 1.06
CA ASP A 66 6.47 -6.11 -0.21
C ASP A 66 6.10 -7.00 -1.41
N GLU A 67 6.34 -8.32 -1.32
CA GLU A 67 5.95 -9.29 -2.34
C GLU A 67 4.44 -9.31 -2.59
N ILE A 68 3.62 -9.30 -1.53
CA ILE A 68 2.15 -9.28 -1.69
C ILE A 68 1.69 -7.99 -2.40
N PHE A 69 2.23 -6.83 -2.02
CA PHE A 69 1.90 -5.56 -2.68
C PHE A 69 2.33 -5.56 -4.15
N GLN A 70 3.53 -6.03 -4.46
CA GLN A 70 4.02 -6.14 -5.83
C GLN A 70 3.14 -7.08 -6.67
N ASN A 71 2.69 -8.20 -6.09
CA ASN A 71 1.80 -9.14 -6.76
C ASN A 71 0.43 -8.51 -7.08
N VAL A 72 -0.16 -7.77 -6.14
CA VAL A 72 -1.42 -7.05 -6.38
C VAL A 72 -1.25 -5.99 -7.46
N LEU A 73 -0.19 -5.19 -7.40
CA LEU A 73 0.09 -4.17 -8.41
C LEU A 73 0.31 -4.79 -9.80
N ALA A 74 1.05 -5.88 -9.88
CA ALA A 74 1.26 -6.63 -11.12
C ALA A 74 -0.06 -7.14 -11.70
N GLN A 75 -0.93 -7.70 -10.87
CA GLN A 75 -2.23 -8.19 -11.29
C GLN A 75 -3.14 -7.05 -11.79
N VAL A 76 -3.17 -5.92 -11.08
CA VAL A 76 -3.94 -4.74 -11.49
C VAL A 76 -3.43 -4.18 -12.82
N ALA A 77 -2.11 -4.08 -12.99
CA ALA A 77 -1.48 -3.64 -14.24
C ALA A 77 -1.80 -4.58 -15.41
N GLU A 78 -1.82 -5.89 -15.16
CA GLU A 78 -2.24 -6.87 -16.16
C GLU A 78 -3.71 -6.70 -16.55
N GLN A 79 -4.60 -6.50 -15.59
CA GLN A 79 -6.03 -6.28 -15.87
C GLN A 79 -6.24 -5.02 -16.73
N PHE A 80 -5.56 -3.92 -16.41
CA PHE A 80 -5.59 -2.72 -17.25
C PHE A 80 -5.09 -3.02 -18.66
N SER A 81 -3.94 -3.70 -18.78
CA SER A 81 -3.35 -4.05 -20.08
C SER A 81 -4.30 -4.88 -20.95
N ARG A 82 -5.01 -5.85 -20.35
CA ARG A 82 -6.01 -6.68 -21.05
C ARG A 82 -7.21 -5.84 -21.49
N ALA A 83 -7.74 -4.99 -20.61
CA ALA A 83 -8.89 -4.13 -20.92
C ALA A 83 -8.59 -3.13 -22.05
N PHE A 84 -7.40 -2.51 -22.04
CA PHE A 84 -6.99 -1.58 -23.09
C PHE A 84 -6.81 -2.29 -24.45
N LYS A 85 -6.16 -3.47 -24.48
CA LYS A 85 -6.03 -4.28 -25.70
C LYS A 85 -7.39 -4.67 -26.30
N ILE A 86 -8.37 -5.01 -25.45
CA ILE A 86 -9.72 -5.36 -25.89
C ILE A 86 -10.43 -4.14 -26.50
N ASN A 87 -10.30 -2.96 -25.89
CA ASN A 87 -10.92 -1.74 -26.43
C ASN A 87 -10.30 -1.31 -27.76
N GLU A 88 -8.99 -1.44 -27.90
CA GLU A 88 -8.29 -1.19 -29.17
C GLU A 88 -8.78 -2.16 -30.25
N LEU A 89 -8.82 -3.47 -29.96
CA LEU A 89 -9.30 -4.48 -30.90
C LEU A 89 -10.76 -4.26 -31.29
N LYS A 90 -11.62 -3.90 -30.32
CA LYS A 90 -13.03 -3.59 -30.57
C LYS A 90 -13.17 -2.38 -31.50
N SER A 91 -12.40 -1.31 -31.26
CA SER A 91 -12.41 -0.12 -32.11
C SER A 91 -11.96 -0.43 -33.55
N GLU A 92 -10.90 -1.23 -33.70
CA GLU A 92 -10.39 -1.67 -35.00
C GLU A 92 -11.42 -2.53 -35.77
N VAL A 93 -12.07 -3.49 -35.09
CA VAL A 93 -13.12 -4.32 -35.69
C VAL A 93 -14.31 -3.49 -36.12
N THR A 94 -14.78 -2.56 -35.28
CA THR A 94 -15.89 -1.65 -35.63
C THR A 94 -15.54 -0.78 -36.84
N ASN A 95 -14.31 -0.26 -36.91
CA ASN A 95 -13.85 0.55 -38.04
C ASN A 95 -13.83 -0.27 -39.34
N ARG A 96 -13.24 -1.48 -39.32
CA ARG A 96 -13.23 -2.38 -40.47
C ARG A 96 -14.63 -2.74 -40.93
N LEU A 97 -15.53 -3.04 -40.00
CA LEU A 97 -16.93 -3.37 -40.31
C LEU A 97 -17.62 -2.20 -41.02
N SER A 98 -17.45 -0.96 -40.54
CA SER A 98 -18.02 0.23 -41.18
C SER A 98 -17.49 0.47 -42.60
N VAL A 99 -16.19 0.23 -42.85
CA VAL A 99 -15.59 0.34 -44.19
C VAL A 99 -16.18 -0.72 -45.15
N LEU A 100 -16.42 -1.92 -44.64
CA LEU A 100 -17.05 -3.01 -45.40
C LEU A 100 -18.51 -2.71 -45.73
N GLU A 101 -19.30 -2.22 -44.77
CA GLU A 101 -20.71 -1.84 -44.99
C GLU A 101 -20.85 -0.77 -46.07
N LYS A 102 -20.00 0.26 -46.05
CA LYS A 102 -20.00 1.35 -47.08
C LYS A 102 -19.61 0.92 -48.49
N ARG A 103 -19.03 -0.27 -48.67
CA ARG A 103 -18.71 -0.83 -49.99
C ARG A 103 -19.80 -1.78 -50.52
N VAL A 104 -20.75 -2.15 -49.67
CA VAL A 104 -21.87 -3.04 -50.01
C VAL A 104 -23.10 -2.24 -50.46
N GLU A 105 -23.21 -0.96 -50.08
CA GLU A 105 -24.13 0.04 -50.65
C GLU A 105 -23.63 0.60 -52.00
#